data_AF-A0A285CY39-F1
#
_entry.id   AF-A0A285CY39-F1
#
_cell.length_a   1.000
_cell.length_b   1.000
_cell.length_c   1.000
_cell.angle_alpha   90.00
_cell.angle_beta   90.00
_cell.angle_gamma   90.00
#
_symmetry.space_group_name_H-M   'P 1'
#
loop_
_entity.id
_entity.type
_entity.pdbx_description
1 polymer ?
#
loop_
_entity_poly.entity_id
_entity_poly.type
_entity_poly.pdbx_seq_one_letter_code
_entity_poly.pdbx_strand_id
1 'polypeptide(L)' 'MVINRAGSLRKEYFISYIKLIMNAYSYQVEEAKELVFQHLFGLQEDRLGHETYQQFLQAYRELKGL' A
#
# COMPACT_ATOMS: atom_id res chain seq x y z
N MET A 1 -12.05 1.82 -12.30
CA MET A 1 -11.16 2.96 -12.00
C MET A 1 -9.91 2.80 -12.85
N VAL A 2 -9.65 3.72 -13.79
CA VAL A 2 -8.43 3.68 -14.61
C VAL A 2 -7.32 4.34 -13.80
N ILE A 3 -6.43 3.53 -13.25
CA ILE A 3 -5.19 4.05 -12.66
C ILE A 3 -4.31 4.47 -13.84
N ASN A 4 -4.13 5.78 -14.02
CA ASN A 4 -3.31 6.35 -15.09
C ASN A 4 -1.92 5.69 -15.07
N ARG A 5 -1.50 5.13 -16.21
CA ARG A 5 -0.17 4.52 -16.45
C ARG A 5 0.94 5.59 -16.57
N ALA A 6 0.93 6.60 -15.71
CA ALA A 6 1.89 7.69 -15.73
C ALA A 6 2.41 7.95 -14.31
N GLY A 7 3.43 7.17 -13.92
CA GLY A 7 4.14 7.33 -12.66
C GLY A 7 3.77 6.28 -11.62
N SER A 8 4.79 5.81 -10.91
CA SER A 8 4.68 4.94 -9.74
C SER A 8 3.63 5.46 -8.76
N LEU A 9 2.91 4.57 -8.08
CA LEU A 9 1.97 5.00 -7.04
C LEU A 9 2.75 5.65 -5.89
N ARG A 10 2.35 6.85 -5.50
CA ARG A 10 3.03 7.63 -4.46
C ARG A 10 2.67 7.15 -3.05
N LYS A 11 3.53 7.43 -2.08
CA LYS A 11 3.33 7.10 -0.66
C LYS A 11 1.95 7.52 -0.14
N GLU A 12 1.46 8.71 -0.47
CA GLU A 12 0.19 9.26 0.03
C GLU A 12 -1.02 8.43 -0.41
N TYR A 13 -0.95 7.81 -1.59
CA TYR A 13 -1.96 6.87 -2.06
C TYR A 13 -2.03 5.66 -1.11
N PHE A 14 -0.88 5.07 -0.79
CA PHE A 14 -0.82 3.91 0.10
C PHE A 14 -1.23 4.24 1.53
N ILE A 15 -0.85 5.41 2.07
CA ILE A 15 -1.32 5.87 3.39
C ILE A 15 -2.84 5.90 3.42
N SER A 16 -3.46 6.53 2.41
CA SER A 16 -4.91 6.66 2.33
C SER A 16 -5.59 5.29 2.19
N TYR A 17 -5.01 4.40 1.36
CA TYR A 17 -5.57 3.09 1.11
C TYR A 17 -5.45 2.15 2.31
N ILE A 18 -4.29 2.11 2.99
CA ILE A 18 -4.11 1.31 4.20
C ILE A 18 -5.06 1.80 5.30
N LYS A 19 -5.20 3.12 5.51
CA LYS A 19 -6.18 3.68 6.45
C LYS A 19 -7.61 3.28 6.12
N LEU A 20 -7.98 3.26 4.83
CA LEU A 20 -9.29 2.80 4.39
C LEU A 20 -9.53 1.32 4.76
N ILE A 21 -8.55 0.45 4.52
CA ILE A 21 -8.62 -0.97 4.90
C ILE A 21 -8.72 -1.14 6.42
N MET A 22 -7.87 -0.44 7.19
CA MET A 22 -7.94 -0.45 8.66
C MET A 22 -9.33 -0.06 9.15
N ASN A 23 -9.92 1.01 8.61
CA ASN A 23 -11.26 1.46 9.00
C ASN A 23 -12.36 0.50 8.55
N ALA A 24 -12.29 -0.04 7.33
CA ALA A 24 -13.31 -0.91 6.78
C ALA A 24 -13.37 -2.28 7.47
N TYR A 25 -12.21 -2.80 7.91
CA TYR A 25 -12.09 -4.13 8.51
C TYR A 25 -11.72 -4.12 9.99
N SER A 26 -11.57 -2.93 10.61
CA SER A 26 -11.06 -2.78 11.99
C SER A 26 -9.71 -3.46 12.21
N TYR A 27 -8.87 -3.47 11.18
CA TYR A 27 -7.55 -4.09 11.18
C TYR A 27 -6.47 -3.16 11.75
N GLN A 28 -5.47 -3.76 12.39
CA GLN A 28 -4.23 -3.08 12.72
C GLN A 28 -3.38 -2.87 11.45
N VAL A 29 -2.35 -2.04 11.59
CA VAL A 29 -1.52 -1.64 10.44
C VAL A 29 -0.81 -2.84 9.79
N GLU A 30 -0.43 -3.86 10.56
CA GLU A 30 0.15 -5.12 10.07
C GLU A 30 -0.81 -5.88 9.16
N GLU A 31 -2.02 -6.14 9.63
CA GLU A 31 -3.04 -6.91 8.91
C GLU A 31 -3.47 -6.16 7.65
N ALA A 32 -3.64 -4.84 7.75
CA ALA A 32 -3.95 -4.00 6.61
C ALA A 32 -2.81 -3.98 5.59
N LYS A 33 -1.53 -3.99 6.02
CA LYS A 33 -0.37 -4.07 5.13
C LYS A 33 -0.38 -5.37 4.32
N GLU A 34 -0.59 -6.50 4.97
CA GLU A 34 -0.60 -7.81 4.30
C GLU A 34 -1.75 -7.92 3.30
N LEU A 35 -2.95 -7.46 3.67
CA LEU A 35 -4.09 -7.42 2.78
C LEU A 35 -3.81 -6.54 1.55
N VAL A 36 -3.30 -5.32 1.75
CA VAL A 36 -2.95 -4.42 0.65
C VAL A 36 -1.85 -5.02 -0.25
N PHE A 37 -0.85 -5.68 0.34
CA PHE A 37 0.21 -6.35 -0.42
C PHE A 37 -0.35 -7.50 -1.27
N GLN A 38 -1.24 -8.32 -0.71
CA GLN A 38 -1.91 -9.37 -1.47
C GLN A 38 -2.78 -8.79 -2.60
N HIS A 39 -3.60 -7.77 -2.30
CA HIS A 39 -4.56 -7.21 -3.26
C HIS A 39 -3.89 -6.46 -4.41
N LEU A 40 -2.90 -5.61 -4.13
CA LEU A 40 -2.27 -4.76 -5.15
C LEU A 40 -1.06 -5.42 -5.80
N PHE A 41 -0.25 -6.13 -5.01
CA PHE A 41 1.02 -6.71 -5.46
C PHE A 41 0.92 -8.22 -5.70
N GLY A 42 -0.17 -8.89 -5.31
CA GLY A 42 -0.29 -10.35 -5.49
C GLY A 42 0.83 -11.12 -4.81
N LEU A 43 1.31 -10.60 -3.67
CA LEU A 43 2.48 -11.12 -2.93
C LEU A 43 3.81 -11.03 -3.73
N GLN A 44 3.86 -10.22 -4.79
CA GLN A 44 5.05 -10.02 -5.63
C GLN A 44 5.45 -8.54 -5.64
N GLU A 45 6.63 -8.24 -5.08
CA GLU A 45 7.15 -6.88 -4.91
C GLU A 45 7.27 -6.12 -6.26
N ASP A 46 7.63 -6.82 -7.34
CA ASP A 46 7.84 -6.23 -8.67
C ASP A 46 6.56 -6.06 -9.51
N ARG A 47 5.39 -6.52 -9.04
CA ARG A 47 4.15 -6.51 -9.84
C ARG A 47 3.74 -5.12 -10.33
N LEU A 48 4.01 -4.09 -9.52
CA LEU A 48 3.73 -2.68 -9.83
C LEU A 48 5.02 -1.85 -10.01
N GLY A 49 6.17 -2.52 -10.07
CA GLY A 49 7.50 -1.92 -10.13
C GLY A 49 8.11 -1.60 -8.76
N HIS A 50 9.44 -1.65 -8.71
CA HIS A 50 10.21 -1.48 -7.48
C HIS A 50 9.96 -0.14 -6.77
N GLU A 51 9.87 0.97 -7.52
CA GLU A 51 9.62 2.30 -6.96
C GLU A 51 8.26 2.35 -6.25
N THR A 52 7.21 1.79 -6.87
CA THR A 52 5.88 1.67 -6.27
C THR A 52 5.93 0.85 -4.98
N TYR A 53 6.69 -0.24 -4.94
CA TYR A 53 6.84 -1.06 -3.75
C TYR A 53 7.60 -0.31 -2.63
N GLN A 54 8.63 0.46 -2.96
CA GLN A 54 9.32 1.32 -1.99
C GLN A 54 8.37 2.38 -1.39
N GLN A 55 7.53 3.01 -2.20
CA GLN A 55 6.51 3.96 -1.73
C GLN A 55 5.50 3.29 -0.79
N PHE A 56 5.10 2.04 -1.09
CA PHE A 56 4.25 1.23 -0.23
C PHE A 56 4.91 0.93 1.13
N LEU A 57 6.17 0.49 1.14
CA LEU A 57 6.90 0.23 2.38
C LEU A 57 7.10 1.49 3.22
N GLN A 58 7.34 2.63 2.58
CA GLN A 58 7.46 3.92 3.28
C GLN A 58 6.15 4.34 3.95
N ALA A 59 5.02 4.16 3.25
CA ALA A 59 3.70 4.41 3.82
C ALA A 59 3.41 3.51 5.03
N TYR A 60 3.77 2.22 4.95
CA TYR A 60 3.63 1.29 6.07
C TYR A 60 4.45 1.73 7.30
N ARG A 61 5.72 2.10 7.10
CA ARG A 61 6.59 2.58 8.20
C ARG A 61 6.02 3.83 8.87
N GLU A 62 5.56 4.80 8.07
CA GLU A 62 4.95 6.03 8.57
C GLU A 62 3.69 5.74 9.42
N LEU A 63 2.83 4.83 8.96
CA LEU A 63 1.64 4.43 9.71
C LEU A 63 1.95 3.65 10.99
N LYS A 64 3.05 2.89 10.99
CA LYS A 64 3.54 2.16 12.16
C LYS A 64 4.31 3.04 13.15
N GLY A 65 4.71 4.24 12.73
CA GLY A 65 5.55 5.14 13.53
C GLY A 65 7.02 4.70 13.60
N LEU A 66 7.55 4.08 12.53
CA LEU A 66 8.94 3.61 12.40
C LEU A 66 9.78 4.48 11.48
#